data_AF-A0A1V5TN23-F1
#
_entry.id   AF-A0A1V5TN23-F1
#
_cell.length_a   1.000
_cell.length_b   1.000
_cell.length_c   1.000
_cell.angle_alpha   90.00
_cell.angle_beta   90.00
_cell.angle_gamma   90.00
#
_symmetry.space_group_name_H-M   'P 1'
#
loop_
_entity.id
_entity.type
_entity.pdbx_description
1 polymer ?
#
loop_
_entity_poly.entity_id
_entity_poly.type
_entity_poly.pdbx_seq_one_letter_code
_entity_poly.pdbx_strand_id
1 'polypeptide(L)'
;MEETNLKKDKNAKEGSFAPLIIFMILAMVLAGLWDKIPIIKNSIHYILDPSAGVLLNWKLNLGMLIIVFVITTITTIVQKYATDQKTLKEMRKEQKEMQKQMNEFKNNPDKLMELQKKQFAMMPKQMKLSMRAIIYTGIPFILFFRWFNDYFIAAGSPRFWLGLSWFWFYLIFAMIFGSFLRKWFDVA
;
A
#
# COMPACT_ATOMS: atom_id res chain seq x y z
N MET A 1 39.23 20.76 24.18
CA MET A 1 38.20 21.22 23.23
C MET A 1 38.44 20.39 21.97
N GLU A 2 37.72 19.31 21.67
CA GLU A 2 36.27 19.18 21.60
C GLU A 2 35.93 17.67 21.59
N GLU A 3 36.10 17.00 22.72
CA GLU A 3 35.65 15.61 23.00
C GLU A 3 34.11 15.49 23.03
N THR A 4 33.40 16.39 22.34
CA THR A 4 31.94 16.57 22.41
C THR A 4 31.21 16.13 21.15
N ASN A 5 31.89 15.59 20.13
CA ASN A 5 31.24 15.22 18.85
C ASN A 5 31.07 13.71 18.59
N LEU A 6 31.49 12.81 19.49
CA LEU A 6 31.33 11.35 19.30
C LEU A 6 30.18 10.72 20.12
N LYS A 7 29.39 11.53 20.85
CA LYS A 7 28.23 11.06 21.64
C LYS A 7 26.86 11.46 21.05
N LYS A 8 26.76 11.56 19.72
CA LYS A 8 25.46 11.83 19.08
C LYS A 8 25.17 10.95 17.87
N ASP A 9 25.43 9.65 18.01
CA ASP A 9 24.68 8.66 17.23
C ASP A 9 24.01 7.64 18.17
N LYS A 10 23.07 8.16 18.97
CA LYS A 10 22.14 7.36 19.78
C LYS A 10 20.74 7.28 19.16
N ASN A 11 20.63 7.45 17.84
CA ASN A 11 19.35 7.31 17.14
C ASN A 11 19.48 6.79 15.69
N ALA A 12 20.55 6.06 15.37
CA ALA A 12 20.47 5.02 14.37
C ALA A 12 19.55 3.90 14.89
N LYS A 13 18.23 4.16 14.90
CA LYS A 13 17.24 3.09 14.91
C LYS A 13 17.42 2.36 13.60
N GLU A 14 18.34 1.40 13.59
CA GLU A 14 18.32 0.23 12.72
C GLU A 14 16.96 -0.44 12.92
N GLY A 15 15.97 0.14 12.25
CA GLY A 15 14.58 -0.27 12.41
C GLY A 15 14.47 -1.67 11.85
N SER A 16 14.43 -2.62 12.78
CA SER A 16 14.21 -4.04 12.59
C SER A 16 12.96 -4.28 11.72
N PHE A 17 12.97 -5.38 10.97
CA PHE A 17 11.77 -5.88 10.27
C PHE A 17 10.72 -6.45 11.25
N ALA A 18 11.02 -6.53 12.55
CA ALA A 18 10.09 -7.05 13.55
C ALA A 18 8.69 -6.41 13.53
N PRO A 19 8.51 -5.08 13.42
CA PRO A 19 7.17 -4.48 13.35
C PRO A 19 6.38 -4.94 12.12
N LEU A 20 7.05 -5.21 11.01
CA LEU A 20 6.42 -5.71 9.79
C LEU A 20 5.93 -7.15 9.99
N ILE A 21 6.78 -8.02 10.56
CA ILE A 21 6.43 -9.42 10.80
C ILE A 21 5.26 -9.51 11.79
N ILE A 22 5.32 -8.72 12.88
CA ILE A 22 4.23 -8.63 13.85
C ILE A 22 2.94 -8.17 13.17
N PHE A 23 3.01 -7.14 12.32
CA PHE A 23 1.87 -6.66 11.56
C PHE A 23 1.29 -7.74 10.64
N MET A 24 2.13 -8.49 9.91
CA MET A 24 1.67 -9.55 9.01
C MET A 24 0.97 -10.68 9.76
N ILE A 25 1.55 -11.13 10.89
CA ILE A 25 0.93 -12.15 11.74
C ILE A 25 -0.41 -11.63 12.28
N LEU A 26 -0.44 -10.40 12.79
CA LEU A 26 -1.65 -9.77 13.29
C LEU A 26 -2.73 -9.67 12.20
N ALA A 27 -2.37 -9.23 11.00
CA ALA A 27 -3.25 -9.15 9.86
C ALA A 27 -3.83 -10.52 9.46
N MET A 28 -2.99 -11.56 9.46
CA MET A 28 -3.39 -12.93 9.13
C MET A 28 -4.32 -13.51 10.20
N VAL A 29 -4.02 -13.27 11.48
CA VAL A 29 -4.87 -13.65 12.61
C VAL A 29 -6.22 -12.94 12.52
N LEU A 30 -6.24 -11.62 12.30
CA LEU A 30 -7.49 -10.86 12.14
C LEU A 30 -8.35 -11.38 10.98
N ALA A 31 -7.73 -11.67 9.84
CA ALA A 31 -8.43 -12.25 8.70
C ALA A 31 -9.02 -13.63 9.00
N GLY A 32 -8.25 -14.51 9.66
CA GLY A 32 -8.71 -15.86 10.03
C GLY A 32 -9.72 -15.87 11.18
N LEU A 33 -9.76 -14.83 12.01
CA LEU A 33 -10.71 -14.66 13.10
C LEU A 33 -12.02 -14.00 12.64
N TRP A 34 -12.12 -13.50 11.41
CA TRP A 34 -13.30 -12.80 10.89
C TRP A 34 -14.60 -13.59 11.09
N ASP A 35 -14.60 -14.87 10.74
CA ASP A 35 -15.78 -15.73 10.85
C ASP A 35 -15.94 -16.34 12.26
N LYS A 36 -14.88 -16.31 13.07
CA LYS A 36 -14.87 -16.90 14.42
C LYS A 36 -15.29 -15.93 15.51
N ILE A 37 -15.12 -14.62 15.29
CA ILE A 37 -15.41 -13.57 16.27
C ILE A 37 -16.51 -12.66 15.71
N PRO A 38 -17.78 -12.91 16.09
CA PRO A 38 -18.92 -12.12 15.62
C PRO A 38 -18.77 -10.62 15.92
N ILE A 39 -18.10 -10.27 17.02
CA ILE A 39 -17.88 -8.88 17.44
C ILE A 39 -17.14 -8.08 16.37
N ILE A 40 -16.07 -8.64 15.78
CA ILE A 40 -15.28 -7.95 14.75
C ILE A 40 -16.15 -7.73 13.52
N LYS A 41 -16.77 -8.80 13.03
CA LYS A 41 -17.64 -8.76 11.86
C LYS A 41 -18.79 -7.76 12.05
N ASN A 42 -19.57 -7.89 13.12
CA ASN A 42 -20.74 -7.06 13.39
C ASN A 42 -20.38 -5.57 13.54
N SER A 43 -19.25 -5.26 14.19
CA SER A 43 -18.79 -3.87 14.34
C SER A 43 -18.47 -3.23 12.99
N ILE A 44 -17.79 -3.98 12.11
CA ILE A 44 -17.44 -3.48 10.78
C ILE A 44 -18.69 -3.31 9.91
N HIS A 45 -19.61 -4.27 9.93
CA HIS A 45 -20.91 -4.16 9.25
C HIS A 45 -21.71 -2.95 9.76
N TYR A 46 -21.79 -2.75 11.06
CA TYR A 46 -22.50 -1.61 11.65
C TYR A 46 -21.98 -0.25 11.16
N ILE A 47 -20.69 -0.12 10.88
CA ILE A 47 -20.08 1.12 10.38
C ILE A 47 -20.22 1.24 8.85
N LEU A 48 -19.97 0.15 8.12
CA LEU A 48 -19.87 0.18 6.65
C LEU A 48 -21.21 0.01 5.94
N ASP A 49 -22.15 -0.75 6.49
CA ASP A 49 -23.48 -0.97 5.90
C ASP A 49 -24.27 0.36 5.70
N PRO A 50 -24.40 1.26 6.71
CA PRO A 50 -25.13 2.51 6.53
C PRO A 50 -24.37 3.55 5.69
N SER A 51 -23.08 3.32 5.41
CA SER A 51 -22.24 4.24 4.63
C SER A 51 -21.99 3.70 3.22
N ALA A 52 -20.97 2.86 3.06
CA ALA A 52 -20.61 2.22 1.79
C ALA A 52 -21.72 1.30 1.28
N GLY A 53 -22.44 0.60 2.16
CA GLY A 53 -23.54 -0.29 1.77
C GLY A 53 -24.72 0.44 1.13
N VAL A 54 -25.17 1.54 1.72
CA VAL A 54 -26.23 2.40 1.14
C VAL A 54 -25.81 2.94 -0.23
N LEU A 55 -24.55 3.37 -0.35
CA LEU A 55 -24.02 3.89 -1.61
C LEU A 55 -23.98 2.83 -2.71
N LEU A 56 -23.61 1.59 -2.38
CA LEU A 56 -23.62 0.45 -3.29
C LEU A 56 -25.04 0.01 -3.66
N ASN A 57 -25.98 0.07 -2.71
CA ASN A 57 -27.39 -0.26 -2.95
C ASN A 57 -28.08 0.73 -3.90
N TRP A 58 -27.70 2.01 -3.87
CA TRP A 58 -28.34 3.02 -4.72
C TRP A 58 -28.08 2.81 -6.21
N LYS A 59 -26.80 2.78 -6.59
CA LYS A 59 -26.36 2.50 -7.97
C LYS A 59 -25.02 1.78 -7.92
N LEU A 60 -25.06 0.46 -8.02
CA LEU A 60 -23.91 -0.41 -7.84
C LEU A 60 -22.62 0.09 -8.52
N ASN A 61 -22.67 0.36 -9.82
CA ASN A 61 -21.50 0.79 -10.60
C ASN A 61 -20.95 2.15 -10.14
N LEU A 62 -21.82 3.15 -9.94
CA LEU A 62 -21.40 4.49 -9.53
C LEU A 62 -20.96 4.52 -8.07
N GLY A 63 -21.68 3.81 -7.19
CA GLY A 63 -21.32 3.68 -5.79
C GLY A 63 -19.96 3.02 -5.62
N MET A 64 -19.69 1.96 -6.38
CA MET A 64 -18.38 1.31 -6.43
C MET A 64 -17.30 2.27 -6.92
N LEU A 65 -17.54 3.01 -8.00
CA LEU A 65 -16.57 3.97 -8.52
C LEU A 65 -16.23 5.05 -7.48
N ILE A 66 -17.23 5.60 -6.80
CA ILE A 66 -17.04 6.57 -5.71
C ILE A 66 -16.23 5.96 -4.56
N ILE A 67 -16.56 4.73 -4.14
CA ILE A 67 -15.84 4.02 -3.08
C ILE A 67 -14.36 3.83 -3.46
N VAL A 68 -14.10 3.33 -4.67
CA VAL A 68 -12.72 3.14 -5.17
C VAL A 68 -11.98 4.48 -5.17
N PHE A 69 -12.62 5.56 -5.64
CA PHE A 69 -12.01 6.90 -5.64
C PHE A 69 -11.69 7.39 -4.23
N VAL A 70 -12.61 7.26 -3.28
CA VAL A 70 -12.43 7.67 -1.88
C VAL A 70 -11.30 6.86 -1.22
N ILE A 71 -11.33 5.53 -1.35
CA ILE A 71 -10.29 4.66 -0.79
C ILE A 71 -8.93 4.96 -1.40
N THR A 72 -8.86 5.11 -2.72
CA THR A 72 -7.61 5.45 -3.40
C THR A 72 -7.09 6.81 -2.96
N THR A 73 -7.97 7.78 -2.72
CA THR A 73 -7.61 9.09 -2.19
C THR A 73 -7.06 9.00 -0.76
N ILE A 74 -7.78 8.32 0.14
CA ILE A 74 -7.35 8.13 1.54
C ILE A 74 -5.99 7.42 1.58
N THR A 75 -5.85 6.31 0.85
CA THR A 75 -4.58 5.55 0.82
C THR A 75 -3.44 6.36 0.22
N THR A 76 -3.68 7.18 -0.82
CA THR A 76 -2.67 8.08 -1.39
C THR A 76 -2.24 9.15 -0.39
N ILE A 77 -3.19 9.74 0.36
CA ILE A 77 -2.91 10.71 1.42
C ILE A 77 -2.10 10.06 2.54
N VAL A 78 -2.52 8.89 3.03
CA VAL A 78 -1.77 8.17 4.07
C VAL A 78 -0.37 7.84 3.57
N GLN A 79 -0.20 7.36 2.33
CA GLN A 79 1.12 7.13 1.77
C GLN A 79 1.97 8.41 1.75
N LYS A 80 1.39 9.55 1.38
CA LYS A 80 2.07 10.85 1.37
C LYS A 80 2.64 11.21 2.74
N TYR A 81 1.84 11.08 3.79
CA TYR A 81 2.20 11.53 5.15
C TYR A 81 2.92 10.46 5.98
N ALA A 82 2.63 9.18 5.73
CA ALA A 82 3.23 8.07 6.46
C ALA A 82 4.63 7.71 5.95
N THR A 83 4.99 8.09 4.72
CA THR A 83 6.27 7.76 4.11
C THR A 83 7.11 9.00 3.82
N ASP A 84 8.43 8.91 4.01
CA ASP A 84 9.37 9.98 3.62
C ASP A 84 9.46 10.08 2.09
N GLN A 85 8.69 11.02 1.56
CA GLN A 85 8.60 11.28 0.12
C GLN A 85 9.92 11.77 -0.47
N LYS A 86 10.74 12.52 0.28
CA LYS A 86 12.02 13.03 -0.21
C LYS A 86 12.98 11.86 -0.45
N THR A 87 13.14 11.00 0.55
CA THR A 87 13.98 9.81 0.46
C THR A 87 13.47 8.83 -0.62
N LEU A 88 12.16 8.67 -0.79
CA LEU A 88 11.61 7.86 -1.91
C LEU A 88 11.94 8.44 -3.29
N LYS A 89 11.80 9.76 -3.48
CA LYS A 89 12.10 10.43 -4.75
C LYS A 89 13.59 10.33 -5.09
N GLU A 90 14.47 10.52 -4.10
CA GLU A 90 15.92 10.35 -4.26
C GLU A 90 16.26 8.92 -4.67
N MET A 91 15.76 7.91 -3.95
CA MET A 91 15.99 6.50 -4.31
C MET A 91 15.47 6.16 -5.70
N ARG A 92 14.31 6.69 -6.12
CA ARG A 92 13.81 6.48 -7.49
C ARG A 92 14.69 7.13 -8.55
N LYS A 93 15.29 8.28 -8.27
CA LYS A 93 16.28 8.90 -9.17
C LYS A 93 17.52 8.03 -9.28
N GLU A 94 18.06 7.56 -8.15
CA GLU A 94 19.20 6.64 -8.12
C GLU A 94 18.92 5.35 -8.90
N GLN A 95 17.73 4.76 -8.73
CA GLN A 95 17.31 3.56 -9.48
C GLN A 95 17.22 3.80 -10.98
N LYS A 96 16.68 4.95 -11.40
CA LYS A 96 16.63 5.33 -12.82
C LYS A 96 18.02 5.53 -13.41
N GLU A 97 18.92 6.15 -12.66
CA GLU A 97 20.29 6.35 -13.09
C GLU A 97 21.06 5.02 -13.20
N MET A 98 20.90 4.15 -12.21
CA MET A 98 21.45 2.80 -12.24
C MET A 98 20.91 1.98 -13.42
N GLN A 99 19.62 2.12 -13.74
CA GLN A 99 19.02 1.48 -14.91
C GLN A 99 19.62 1.99 -16.23
N LYS A 100 19.94 3.29 -16.34
CA LYS A 100 20.66 3.84 -17.49
C LYS A 100 22.07 3.30 -17.58
N GLN A 101 22.81 3.29 -16.47
CA GLN A 101 24.17 2.74 -16.43
C GLN A 101 24.20 1.26 -16.79
N MET A 102 23.25 0.46 -16.30
CA MET A 102 23.12 -0.95 -16.71
C MET A 102 22.86 -1.07 -18.22
N ASN A 103 22.11 -0.13 -18.81
CA ASN A 103 21.86 -0.11 -20.25
C ASN A 103 23.08 0.32 -21.07
N GLU A 104 23.95 1.18 -20.53
CA GLU A 104 25.20 1.63 -21.15
C GLU A 104 26.29 0.56 -21.05
N PHE A 105 26.38 -0.12 -19.91
CA PHE A 105 27.39 -1.16 -19.63
C PHE A 105 26.90 -2.59 -19.93
N LYS A 106 25.91 -2.77 -20.83
CA LYS A 106 25.36 -4.10 -21.19
C LYS A 106 26.42 -5.12 -21.59
N ASN A 107 27.50 -4.65 -22.19
CA ASN A 107 28.59 -5.49 -22.69
C ASN A 107 29.75 -5.66 -21.69
N ASN A 108 29.63 -5.11 -20.48
CA ASN A 108 30.63 -5.25 -19.42
C ASN A 108 30.02 -6.02 -18.23
N PRO A 109 30.25 -7.35 -18.16
CA PRO A 109 29.67 -8.21 -17.12
C PRO A 109 30.03 -7.79 -15.69
N ASP A 110 31.27 -7.34 -15.47
CA ASP A 110 31.74 -6.96 -14.13
C ASP A 110 31.03 -5.71 -13.62
N LYS A 111 30.93 -4.67 -14.46
CA LYS A 111 30.19 -3.44 -14.13
C LYS A 111 28.69 -3.70 -13.97
N LEU A 112 28.11 -4.56 -14.81
CA LEU A 112 26.72 -4.99 -14.64
C LEU A 112 26.49 -5.65 -13.29
N MET A 113 27.38 -6.56 -12.90
CA MET A 113 27.27 -7.27 -11.63
C MET A 113 27.43 -6.32 -10.43
N GLU A 114 28.33 -5.34 -10.51
CA GLU A 114 28.46 -4.29 -9.48
C GLU A 114 27.19 -3.45 -9.34
N LEU A 115 26.61 -2.99 -10.46
CA LEU A 115 25.37 -2.22 -10.47
C LEU A 115 24.20 -3.04 -9.91
N GLN A 116 24.09 -4.32 -10.27
CA GLN A 116 23.08 -5.21 -9.70
C GLN A 116 23.25 -5.37 -8.18
N LYS A 117 24.48 -5.61 -7.69
CA LYS A 117 24.76 -5.69 -6.24
C LYS A 117 24.32 -4.42 -5.52
N LYS A 118 24.60 -3.25 -6.11
CA LYS A 118 24.17 -1.96 -5.58
C LYS A 118 22.63 -1.84 -5.56
N GLN A 119 21.95 -2.30 -6.60
CA GLN A 119 20.49 -2.34 -6.64
C GLN A 119 19.91 -3.22 -5.54
N PHE A 120 20.46 -4.42 -5.34
CA PHE A 120 20.05 -5.34 -4.27
C PHE A 120 20.28 -4.73 -2.89
N ALA A 121 21.41 -4.05 -2.67
CA ALA A 121 21.70 -3.38 -1.40
C ALA A 121 20.70 -2.25 -1.07
N MET A 122 20.07 -1.63 -2.08
CA MET A 122 19.04 -0.60 -1.87
C MET A 122 17.65 -1.19 -1.57
N MET A 123 17.39 -2.46 -1.92
CA MET A 123 16.06 -3.07 -1.75
C MET A 123 15.55 -3.05 -0.31
N PRO A 124 16.33 -3.40 0.73
CA PRO A 124 15.83 -3.37 2.12
C PRO A 124 15.41 -1.97 2.57
N LYS A 125 16.17 -0.95 2.18
CA LYS A 125 15.86 0.47 2.48
C LYS A 125 14.57 0.89 1.79
N GLN A 126 14.42 0.55 0.51
CA GLN A 126 13.21 0.83 -0.26
C GLN A 126 11.99 0.12 0.33
N MET A 127 12.12 -1.17 0.62
CA MET A 127 11.05 -1.98 1.20
C MET A 127 10.61 -1.41 2.53
N LYS A 128 11.54 -1.11 3.44
CA LYS A 128 11.21 -0.51 4.73
C LYS A 128 10.45 0.81 4.60
N LEU A 129 10.83 1.63 3.63
CA LEU A 129 10.21 2.92 3.42
C LEU A 129 8.78 2.80 2.85
N SER A 130 8.56 1.89 1.91
CA SER A 130 7.22 1.61 1.35
C SER A 130 6.33 0.85 2.33
N MET A 131 6.88 -0.09 3.09
CA MET A 131 6.15 -0.91 4.06
C MET A 131 5.57 -0.08 5.21
N ARG A 132 6.19 1.05 5.56
CA ARG A 132 5.67 1.92 6.62
C ARG A 132 4.23 2.32 6.33
N ALA A 133 3.92 2.78 5.10
CA ALA A 133 2.54 3.12 4.72
C ALA A 133 1.60 1.91 4.83
N ILE A 134 2.04 0.73 4.39
CA ILE A 134 1.25 -0.50 4.43
C ILE A 134 0.89 -0.90 5.86
N ILE A 135 1.81 -0.76 6.82
CA ILE A 135 1.54 -1.07 8.23
C ILE A 135 0.44 -0.16 8.78
N TYR A 136 0.42 1.13 8.40
CA TYR A 136 -0.62 2.05 8.81
C TYR A 136 -1.98 1.76 8.15
N THR A 137 -2.00 1.44 6.86
CA THR A 137 -3.26 1.27 6.11
C THR A 137 -3.79 -0.16 6.10
N GLY A 138 -2.94 -1.16 6.29
CA GLY A 138 -3.25 -2.52 5.89
C GLY A 138 -4.26 -3.23 6.79
N ILE A 139 -4.29 -2.98 8.10
CA ILE A 139 -5.35 -3.52 8.97
C ILE A 139 -6.73 -2.95 8.57
N PRO A 140 -6.94 -1.62 8.51
CA PRO A 140 -8.19 -1.05 8.02
C PRO A 140 -8.58 -1.56 6.64
N PHE A 141 -7.61 -1.68 5.74
CA PHE A 141 -7.82 -2.12 4.36
C PHE A 141 -8.26 -3.58 4.29
N ILE A 142 -7.66 -4.47 5.08
CA ILE A 142 -8.04 -5.89 5.14
C ILE A 142 -9.46 -6.04 5.69
N LEU A 143 -9.80 -5.35 6.78
CA LEU A 143 -11.15 -5.38 7.36
C LEU A 143 -12.19 -4.87 6.37
N PHE A 144 -11.88 -3.77 5.68
CA PHE A 144 -12.73 -3.23 4.63
C PHE A 144 -12.93 -4.22 3.48
N PHE A 145 -11.85 -4.83 2.97
CA PHE A 145 -11.92 -5.83 1.89
C PHE A 145 -12.71 -7.07 2.28
N ARG A 146 -12.61 -7.49 3.55
CA ARG A 146 -13.34 -8.64 4.06
C ARG A 146 -14.84 -8.36 4.13
N TRP A 147 -15.23 -7.17 4.61
CA TRP A 147 -16.61 -6.70 4.53
C TRP A 147 -17.09 -6.58 3.08
N PHE A 148 -16.25 -6.06 2.18
CA PHE A 148 -16.56 -5.96 0.76
C PHE A 148 -16.92 -7.32 0.16
N ASN A 149 -16.10 -8.33 0.48
CA ASN A 149 -16.36 -9.69 0.05
C ASN A 149 -17.70 -10.22 0.58
N ASP A 150 -17.99 -10.04 1.88
CA ASP A 150 -19.27 -10.44 2.47
C ASP A 150 -20.47 -9.74 1.81
N TYR A 151 -20.37 -8.43 1.57
CA TYR A 151 -21.40 -7.64 0.90
C TYR A 151 -21.67 -8.15 -0.53
N PHE A 152 -20.64 -8.36 -1.36
CA PHE A 152 -20.83 -8.79 -2.74
C PHE A 152 -21.28 -10.25 -2.86
N ILE A 153 -20.90 -11.11 -1.92
CA ILE A 153 -21.44 -12.47 -1.84
C ILE A 153 -22.94 -12.41 -1.52
N ALA A 154 -23.33 -11.61 -0.52
CA ALA A 154 -24.74 -11.44 -0.14
C ALA A 154 -25.58 -10.80 -1.26
N ALA A 155 -24.99 -9.90 -2.05
CA ALA A 155 -25.63 -9.27 -3.21
C ALA A 155 -25.74 -10.18 -4.46
N GLY A 156 -25.35 -11.46 -4.37
CA GLY A 156 -25.43 -12.42 -5.48
C GLY A 156 -24.31 -12.31 -6.51
N SER A 157 -23.15 -11.76 -6.12
CA SER A 157 -21.97 -11.58 -6.99
C SER A 157 -22.29 -10.83 -8.30
N PRO A 158 -22.80 -9.59 -8.21
CA PRO A 158 -23.19 -8.83 -9.39
C PRO A 158 -21.98 -8.53 -10.28
N ARG A 159 -22.23 -8.48 -11.60
CA ARG A 159 -21.23 -8.05 -12.58
C ARG A 159 -21.30 -6.54 -12.77
N PHE A 160 -20.13 -5.92 -12.78
CA PHE A 160 -19.95 -4.51 -13.05
C PHE A 160 -19.91 -4.24 -14.55
N TRP A 161 -19.68 -2.97 -14.91
CA TRP A 161 -19.38 -2.62 -16.31
C TRP A 161 -18.35 -3.57 -16.91
N LEU A 162 -18.59 -3.94 -18.17
CA LEU A 162 -17.77 -4.90 -18.94
C LEU A 162 -17.80 -6.34 -18.40
N GLY A 163 -18.77 -6.69 -17.55
CA GLY A 163 -18.91 -8.04 -17.02
C GLY A 163 -17.88 -8.39 -15.94
N LEU A 164 -17.17 -7.39 -15.41
CA LEU A 164 -16.10 -7.57 -14.43
C LEU A 164 -16.64 -7.94 -13.04
N SER A 165 -15.86 -8.71 -12.28
CA SER A 165 -16.12 -8.88 -10.84
C SER A 165 -15.76 -7.60 -10.08
N TRP A 166 -16.30 -7.46 -8.86
CA TRP A 166 -16.00 -6.32 -7.98
C TRP A 166 -14.49 -6.13 -7.77
N PHE A 167 -13.73 -7.22 -7.68
CA PHE A 167 -12.28 -7.17 -7.43
C PHE A 167 -11.51 -6.60 -8.63
N TRP A 168 -11.83 -7.06 -9.84
CA TRP A 168 -11.20 -6.55 -11.06
C TRP A 168 -11.61 -5.11 -11.33
N PHE A 169 -12.88 -4.77 -11.12
CA PHE A 169 -13.36 -3.41 -11.22
C PHE A 169 -12.62 -2.49 -10.23
N TYR A 170 -12.49 -2.90 -8.96
CA TYR A 170 -11.70 -2.18 -7.95
C TYR A 170 -10.27 -1.94 -8.45
N LEU A 171 -9.58 -3.01 -8.86
CA LEU A 171 -8.16 -2.97 -9.18
C LEU A 171 -7.87 -2.04 -10.36
N ILE A 172 -8.66 -2.12 -11.44
CA ILE A 172 -8.49 -1.29 -12.64
C ILE A 172 -8.70 0.19 -12.29
N PHE A 173 -9.83 0.52 -11.65
CA PHE A 173 -10.12 1.92 -11.32
C PHE A 173 -9.18 2.49 -10.26
N ALA A 174 -8.74 1.69 -9.28
CA ALA A 174 -7.74 2.10 -8.31
C ALA A 174 -6.40 2.43 -8.99
N MET A 175 -5.98 1.68 -10.01
CA MET A 175 -4.77 2.01 -10.78
C MET A 175 -4.94 3.32 -11.57
N ILE A 176 -6.11 3.54 -12.18
CA ILE A 176 -6.41 4.77 -12.93
C ILE A 176 -6.41 5.98 -11.98
N PHE A 177 -7.25 5.96 -10.94
CA PHE A 177 -7.33 7.04 -9.96
C PHE A 177 -6.00 7.23 -9.23
N GLY A 178 -5.33 6.15 -8.85
CA GLY A 178 -4.04 6.22 -8.16
C GLY A 178 -2.96 6.87 -9.02
N SER A 179 -2.99 6.66 -10.34
CA SER A 179 -2.07 7.33 -11.26
C SER A 179 -2.34 8.83 -11.36
N PHE A 180 -3.60 9.25 -11.31
CA PHE A 180 -3.99 10.66 -11.27
C PHE A 180 -3.67 11.32 -9.92
N LEU A 181 -4.09 10.70 -8.81
CA LEU A 181 -3.95 11.22 -7.46
C LEU A 181 -2.49 11.31 -7.03
N ARG A 182 -1.63 10.34 -7.39
CA ARG A 182 -0.20 10.42 -7.09
C ARG A 182 0.47 11.61 -7.76
N LYS A 183 0.08 11.93 -9.00
CA LYS A 183 0.56 13.14 -9.70
C LYS A 183 0.05 14.41 -9.02
N TRP A 184 -1.25 14.45 -8.67
CA TRP A 184 -1.84 15.62 -8.06
C TRP A 184 -1.28 15.91 -6.66
N PHE A 185 -1.09 14.88 -5.85
CA PHE A 185 -0.55 15.01 -4.49
C PHE A 185 0.99 15.00 -4.42
N ASP A 186 1.69 14.90 -5.57
CA ASP A 186 3.14 14.81 -5.68
C ASP A 186 3.74 13.70 -4.79
N VAL A 187 3.06 12.55 -4.77
CA VAL A 187 3.47 11.34 -4.07
C VAL A 187 4.42 10.57 -4.97
N ALA A 188 5.54 10.13 -4.39
CA ALA A 188 6.51 9.29 -5.06
C ALA A 188 5.84 7.99 -5.53
#